data_AF-A0A920C0Q6-F1
#
_entry.id   AF-A0A920C0Q6-F1
#
_cell.length_a   1.000
_cell.length_b   1.000
_cell.length_c   1.000
_cell.angle_alpha   90.00
_cell.angle_beta   90.00
_cell.angle_gamma   90.00
#
_symmetry.space_group_name_H-M   'P 1'
#
loop_
_entity.id
_entity.type
_entity.pdbx_description
1 polymer ?
#
loop_
_entity_poly.entity_id
_entity_poly.type
_entity_poly.pdbx_seq_one_letter_code
_entity_poly.pdbx_strand_id
1 'polypeptide(L)' 'MAESIGIIAEENDTIYRISGVGGSEFVYSKKIDSIKIGEKEVVNFPLEFGAMNYGFDLLQEIKALINIDQLTLEYK' A
#
# COMPACT_ATOMS: atom_id res chain seq x y z
N MET A 1 -5.74 -10.51 -6.96
CA MET A 1 -4.89 -9.37 -7.35
C MET A 1 -5.75 -8.10 -7.24
N ALA A 2 -5.20 -6.90 -7.22
CA ALA A 2 -5.99 -5.67 -6.96
C ALA A 2 -7.13 -5.47 -7.98
N GLU A 3 -6.97 -5.98 -9.21
CA GLU A 3 -7.97 -5.95 -10.27
C GLU A 3 -9.25 -6.72 -9.89
N SER A 4 -9.16 -7.77 -9.07
CA SER A 4 -10.33 -8.55 -8.65
C SER A 4 -11.28 -7.79 -7.72
N ILE A 5 -10.81 -6.66 -7.16
CA ILE A 5 -11.62 -5.73 -6.37
C ILE A 5 -11.84 -4.40 -7.11
N GLY A 6 -11.60 -4.37 -8.42
CA GLY A 6 -11.87 -3.20 -9.27
C GLY A 6 -10.78 -2.14 -9.27
N ILE A 7 -9.61 -2.40 -8.66
CA ILE A 7 -8.50 -1.47 -8.69
C ILE A 7 -7.68 -1.73 -9.96
N ILE A 8 -7.82 -0.83 -10.93
CA ILE A 8 -7.18 -0.89 -12.25
C ILE A 8 -6.56 0.48 -12.53
N ALA A 9 -5.41 0.52 -13.20
CA ALA A 9 -4.80 1.79 -13.61
C ALA A 9 -5.72 2.60 -14.53
N GLU A 10 -5.81 3.91 -14.28
CA GLU A 10 -6.59 4.88 -15.04
C GLU A 10 -5.66 5.94 -15.68
N GLU A 11 -6.15 6.65 -16.70
CA GLU A 11 -5.34 7.60 -17.48
C GLU A 11 -4.71 8.72 -16.63
N ASN A 12 -5.33 9.06 -15.51
CA ASN A 12 -4.88 10.14 -14.62
C ASN A 12 -4.04 9.64 -13.43
N ASP A 13 -3.82 8.33 -13.30
CA ASP A 13 -2.95 7.80 -12.25
C ASP A 13 -1.49 8.18 -12.52
N THR A 14 -0.75 8.44 -11.45
CA THR A 14 0.67 8.76 -11.58
C THR A 14 1.46 7.47 -11.73
N ILE A 15 2.21 7.36 -12.83
CA ILE A 15 3.14 6.24 -13.06
C ILE A 15 4.56 6.72 -12.78
N TYR A 16 5.28 5.99 -11.94
CA TYR A 16 6.68 6.27 -11.63
C TYR A 16 7.46 5.00 -11.36
N ARG A 17 8.78 5.18 -11.20
CA ARG A 17 9.71 4.08 -10.96
C ARG A 17 10.14 4.06 -9.49
N ILE A 18 10.00 2.91 -8.86
CA ILE A 18 10.54 2.63 -7.52
C ILE A 18 11.79 1.76 -7.65
N SER A 19 12.68 1.85 -6.67
CA SER A 19 13.99 1.18 -6.69
C SER A 19 14.32 0.58 -5.34
N GLY A 20 14.91 -0.61 -5.34
CA GLY A 20 15.26 -1.35 -4.12
C GLY A 20 16.39 -2.35 -4.36
N VAL A 21 16.62 -3.22 -3.38
CA VAL A 21 17.60 -4.31 -3.52
C VAL A 21 17.08 -5.28 -4.58
N GLY A 22 17.79 -5.39 -5.70
CA GLY A 22 17.41 -6.25 -6.83
C GLY A 22 16.93 -5.51 -8.09
N GLY A 23 16.83 -4.18 -8.07
CA GLY A 23 16.56 -3.37 -9.27
C GLY A 23 15.49 -2.31 -9.08
N SER A 24 14.78 -2.00 -10.16
CA SER A 24 13.72 -0.99 -10.19
C SER A 24 12.52 -1.47 -11.01
N GLU A 25 11.31 -1.11 -10.61
CA GLU A 25 10.08 -1.41 -11.33
C GLU A 25 9.20 -0.17 -11.52
N PHE A 26 8.29 -0.23 -12.48
CA PHE A 26 7.25 0.78 -12.65
C PHE A 26 6.01 0.40 -11.84
N VAL A 27 5.45 1.38 -11.15
CA VAL A 27 4.20 1.28 -10.41
C VAL A 27 3.27 2.41 -10.82
N TYR A 28 1.97 2.19 -10.66
CA TYR A 28 0.99 3.27 -10.68
C TYR A 28 0.52 3.54 -9.26
N SER A 29 0.38 4.83 -8.91
CA SER A 29 -0.21 5.26 -7.66
C SER A 29 -1.64 5.72 -7.89
N LYS A 30 -2.56 5.18 -7.10
CA LYS A 30 -3.99 5.50 -7.12
C LYS A 30 -4.44 5.87 -5.71
N LYS A 31 -5.33 6.86 -5.60
CA LYS A 31 -6.04 7.13 -4.34
C LYS A 31 -7.14 6.10 -4.11
N ILE A 32 -7.05 5.42 -2.98
CA ILE A 32 -8.04 4.45 -2.53
C ILE A 32 -8.99 5.12 -1.55
N ASP A 33 -10.29 4.88 -1.75
CA ASP A 33 -11.37 5.51 -0.97
C ASP A 33 -11.23 5.18 0.51
N SER A 34 -11.10 3.90 0.85
CA SER A 34 -10.76 3.47 2.21
C SER A 34 -9.99 2.16 2.29
N ILE A 35 -9.16 2.07 3.31
CA ILE A 35 -8.42 0.88 3.71
C ILE A 35 -8.76 0.62 5.17
N LYS A 36 -9.27 -0.57 5.47
CA LYS A 36 -9.64 -0.96 6.83
C LYS A 36 -8.78 -2.11 7.33
N ILE A 37 -8.12 -1.89 8.48
CA ILE A 37 -7.31 -2.89 9.18
C ILE A 37 -7.86 -3.01 10.61
N GLY A 38 -8.54 -4.11 10.89
CA GLY A 38 -9.28 -4.27 12.15
C GLY A 38 -10.30 -3.15 12.35
N GLU A 39 -10.11 -2.34 13.39
CA GLU A 39 -10.96 -1.20 13.72
C GLU A 39 -10.45 0.13 13.15
N LYS A 40 -9.24 0.16 12.56
CA LYS A 40 -8.67 1.35 11.94
C LYS A 40 -9.12 1.48 10.50
N GLU A 41 -9.50 2.68 10.12
CA GLU A 41 -9.84 3.05 8.75
C GLU A 41 -9.00 4.24 8.33
N VAL A 42 -8.36 4.11 7.17
CA VAL A 42 -7.64 5.19 6.49
C VAL A 42 -8.42 5.50 5.24
N VAL A 43 -8.76 6.77 5.02
CA VAL A 43 -9.55 7.23 3.87
C VAL A 43 -8.70 8.07 2.93
N ASN A 44 -9.04 8.05 1.63
CA ASN A 44 -8.38 8.83 0.58
C ASN A 44 -6.85 8.66 0.56
N PHE A 45 -6.38 7.42 0.69
CA PHE A 45 -4.96 7.10 0.83
C PHE A 45 -4.33 6.78 -0.53
N PRO A 46 -3.20 7.40 -0.91
CA PRO A 46 -2.47 7.01 -2.10
C PRO A 46 -1.78 5.66 -1.88
N LEU A 47 -2.09 4.67 -2.71
CA LEU A 47 -1.46 3.36 -2.67
C LEU A 47 -0.83 3.01 -4.02
N GLU A 48 0.30 2.32 -3.95
CA GLU A 48 1.11 1.91 -5.09
C GLU A 48 0.75 0.48 -5.50
N PHE A 49 0.57 0.27 -6.80
CA PHE A 49 0.26 -1.03 -7.37
C PHE A 49 1.32 -1.39 -8.41
N GLY A 50 1.92 -2.56 -8.23
CA GLY A 50 3.05 -3.08 -9.00
C GLY A 50 3.20 -4.59 -8.87
N ALA A 51 4.34 -5.12 -9.30
CA ALA A 51 4.63 -6.55 -9.20
C ALA A 51 5.04 -6.99 -7.78
N MET A 52 5.54 -6.05 -6.97
CA MET A 52 5.90 -6.31 -5.57
C MET A 52 4.89 -5.70 -4.58
N ASN A 53 4.95 -6.18 -3.33
CA ASN A 53 4.10 -5.72 -2.24
C ASN A 53 4.77 -4.59 -1.46
N TYR A 54 4.26 -3.37 -1.63
CA TYR A 54 4.68 -2.17 -0.88
C TYR A 54 3.57 -1.76 0.07
N GLY A 55 3.92 -1.32 1.28
CA GLY A 55 2.90 -1.00 2.29
C GLY A 55 3.42 -0.29 3.54
N PHE A 56 4.65 0.23 3.50
CA PHE A 56 5.25 0.82 4.70
C PHE A 56 4.58 2.13 5.13
N ASP A 57 4.11 2.93 4.17
CA ASP A 57 3.42 4.20 4.46
C ASP A 57 2.07 3.98 5.16
N LEU A 58 1.35 2.91 4.79
CA LEU A 58 0.11 2.53 5.46
C LEU A 58 0.37 2.13 6.93
N LEU A 59 1.47 1.43 7.19
CA LEU A 59 1.86 1.06 8.56
C LEU A 59 2.19 2.29 9.42
N GLN A 60 2.82 3.31 8.83
CA GLN A 60 3.07 4.58 9.51
C GLN A 60 1.76 5.31 9.83
N GLU A 61 0.83 5.36 8.87
CA GLU A 61 -0.46 6.04 9.02
C GLU A 61 -1.30 5.46 10.17
N ILE A 62 -1.35 4.12 10.28
CA ILE A 62 -2.07 3.45 11.38
C ILE A 62 -1.26 3.39 12.69
N LYS A 63 -0.06 3.97 12.72
CA LYS A 63 0.88 3.93 13.86
C LYS A 63 1.15 2.50 14.32
N ALA A 64 1.38 1.60 13.37
CA ALA A 64 1.63 0.21 13.65
C ALA A 64 2.94 0.01 14.41
N LEU A 65 2.90 -0.85 15.42
CA LEU A 65 4.03 -1.44 16.10
C LEU A 65 4.19 -2.86 15.55
N ILE A 66 5.35 -3.13 14.96
CA ILE A 66 5.66 -4.41 14.30
C ILE A 66 6.49 -5.26 15.25
N ASN A 67 5.99 -6.44 15.61
CA ASN A 67 6.78 -7.47 16.27
C ASN A 67 7.23 -8.49 15.23
N ILE A 68 8.52 -8.47 14.88
CA ILE A 68 9.08 -9.31 13.82
C ILE A 68 9.20 -10.77 14.28
N ASP A 69 9.53 -11.01 15.55
CA ASP A 69 9.69 -12.37 16.07
C ASP A 69 8.36 -13.13 16.11
N GLN A 70 7.25 -12.43 16.34
CA GLN A 70 5.90 -13.01 16.37
C GLN A 70 5.14 -12.81 15.06
N LEU A 71 5.68 -12.01 14.12
CA LEU A 71 5.01 -11.57 12.90
C LEU A 71 3.64 -10.92 13.20
N THR A 72 3.55 -10.12 14.25
CA THR A 72 2.32 -9.42 14.66
C THR A 72 2.39 -7.93 14.41
N LEU A 73 1.22 -7.34 14.15
CA LEU A 73 0.99 -5.91 14.07
C LEU A 73 0.07 -5.48 15.21
N GLU A 74 0.53 -4.52 16.00
CA GLU A 74 -0.27 -3.84 17.02
C GLU A 74 -0.49 -2.40 16.58
N TYR A 75 -1.67 -1.83 16.81
CA TYR A 75 -1.99 -0.46 16.41
C TYR A 75 -2.94 0.15 17.45
N LYS A 76 -2.67 1.40 17.84
CA LYS A 76 -3.44 2.15 18.86
C LYS A 76 -4.43 3.11 18.21
#